data_AF-A0A4Y8DF00-F1
#
_entry.id   AF-A0A4Y8DF00-F1
#
_cell.length_a   1.000
_cell.length_b   1.000
_cell.length_c   1.000
_cell.angle_alpha   90.00
_cell.angle_beta   90.00
_cell.angle_gamma   90.00
#
_symmetry.space_group_name_H-M   'P 1'
#
loop_
_entity.id
_entity.type
_entity.pdbx_description
1 polymer ?
#
loop_
_entity_poly.entity_id
_entity_poly.type
_entity_poly.pdbx_seq_one_letter_code
_entity_poly.pdbx_strand_id
1 'polypeptide(L)' 'MVWSFAKSAGGLVQGLDVEDEVKLLRLRTKKHELVIVPDTKYILVVVHETPPA' A
#
# COMPACT_ATOMS: atom_id res chain seq x y z
N MET A 1 2.42 -10.25 6.64
CA MET A 1 3.41 -9.69 5.69
C MET A 1 2.90 -8.41 5.01
N VAL A 2 1.74 -8.40 4.35
CA VAL A 2 1.17 -7.15 3.77
C VAL A 2 0.74 -6.16 4.85
N TRP A 3 0.05 -6.63 5.90
CA TRP A 3 -0.36 -5.79 7.03
C TRP A 3 0.81 -5.05 7.68
N SER A 4 1.91 -5.77 7.95
CA SER A 4 3.12 -5.18 8.54
C SER A 4 3.73 -4.12 7.62
N PHE A 5 3.75 -4.37 6.31
CA PHE A 5 4.26 -3.41 5.34
C PHE A 5 3.38 -2.14 5.27
N ALA A 6 2.06 -2.30 5.20
CA ALA A 6 1.12 -1.17 5.21
C ALA A 6 1.24 -0.35 6.51
N LYS A 7 1.40 -1.01 7.66
CA LYS A 7 1.63 -0.33 8.95
C LYS A 7 2.95 0.45 8.97
N SER A 8 4.03 -0.12 8.44
CA SER A 8 5.32 0.58 8.32
C SER A 8 5.24 1.78 7.39
N ALA A 9 4.54 1.67 6.26
CA ALA A 9 4.28 2.79 5.37
C ALA A 9 3.45 3.88 6.05
N GLY A 10 2.44 3.50 6.85
CA GLY A 10 1.67 4.43 7.69
C GLY A 10 2.56 5.20 8.66
N GLY A 11 3.48 4.52 9.35
CA GLY A 11 4.44 5.17 10.24
C GLY A 11 5.40 6.13 9.53
N LEU A 12 5.76 5.84 8.28
CA LEU A 12 6.58 6.74 7.47
C LEU A 12 5.81 8.01 7.08
N VAL A 13 4.54 7.89 6.67
CA VAL A 13 3.69 9.05 6.37
C VAL A 13 3.46 9.91 7.61
N GLN A 14 3.14 9.29 8.75
CA GLN A 14 2.99 9.99 10.03
C GLN A 14 4.26 10.70 10.49
N GLY A 15 5.44 10.18 10.11
CA GLY A 15 6.72 10.83 10.37
C GLY A 15 6.97 12.06 9.50
N LEU A 16 6.29 12.19 8.36
CA LEU A 16 6.33 13.37 7.49
C LEU A 16 5.30 14.41 7.93
N ASP A 17 4.07 13.97 8.20
CA ASP A 17 2.98 14.78 8.72
C ASP A 17 2.08 13.91 9.61
N VAL A 18 1.85 14.35 10.85
CA VAL A 18 1.07 13.61 11.85
C VAL A 18 -0.42 13.54 11.49
N GLU A 19 -0.92 14.49 10.70
CA GLU A 19 -2.30 14.51 10.24
C GLU A 19 -2.53 13.68 8.97
N ASP A 20 -1.46 13.26 8.29
CA ASP A 20 -1.56 12.52 7.05
C ASP A 20 -1.66 11.00 7.28
N GLU A 21 -2.33 10.32 6.34
CA GLU A 21 -2.59 8.89 6.41
C GLU A 21 -2.45 8.20 5.05
N VAL A 22 -2.01 6.96 5.07
CA VAL A 22 -1.87 6.16 3.86
C VAL A 22 -3.25 5.79 3.31
N LYS A 23 -3.62 6.36 2.16
CA LYS A 23 -4.86 6.01 1.44
C LYS A 23 -4.68 4.89 0.43
N LEU A 24 -3.52 4.82 -0.23
CA LEU A 24 -3.25 3.86 -1.29
C LEU A 24 -1.76 3.58 -1.40
N LEU A 25 -1.39 2.30 -1.47
CA LEU A 25 -0.04 1.87 -1.81
C LEU A 25 -0.09 1.07 -3.11
N ARG A 26 0.75 1.47 -4.06
CA ARG A 26 0.87 0.81 -5.36
C ARG A 26 2.30 0.30 -5.51
N LEU A 27 2.47 -1.02 -5.48
CA LEU A 27 3.76 -1.68 -5.67
C LEU A 27 3.79 -2.39 -7.01
N ARG A 28 4.60 -1.86 -7.94
CA ARG A 28 4.83 -2.48 -9.23
C ARG A 28 6.08 -3.35 -9.18
N THR A 29 5.90 -4.63 -9.48
CA THR A 29 7.00 -5.57 -9.78
C THR A 29 7.08 -5.78 -11.29
N LYS A 30 8.09 -6.53 -11.74
CA LYS A 30 8.25 -6.85 -13.16
C LYS A 30 7.04 -7.59 -13.75
N LYS A 31 6.37 -8.43 -12.96
CA LYS A 31 5.27 -9.29 -13.44
C LYS A 31 3.91 -8.87 -12.89
N HIS A 32 3.89 -8.42 -11.64
CA HIS A 32 2.65 -8.11 -10.94
C HIS A 32 2.67 -6.70 -10.39
N GLU A 33 1.49 -6.14 -10.29
CA GLU A 33 1.20 -4.91 -9.60
C GLU A 33 0.28 -5.21 -8.42
N LEU A 34 0.65 -4.69 -7.26
CA LEU A 34 -0.11 -4.80 -6.03
C LEU A 34 -0.71 -3.44 -5.71
N VAL A 35 -2.03 -3.37 -5.64
CA VAL A 35 -2.77 -2.21 -5.14
C VAL A 35 -3.29 -2.56 -3.75
N ILE A 36 -2.77 -1.87 -2.74
CA ILE A 36 -3.11 -2.09 -1.33
C ILE A 36 -3.84 -0.85 -0.84
N VAL A 37 -5.08 -1.04 -0.40
CA VAL A 37 -5.93 0.01 0.18
C VAL A 37 -6.22 -0.40 1.62
N PRO A 38 -5.54 0.20 2.61
CA PRO A 38 -5.83 -0.04 4.02
C PRO A 38 -7.13 0.67 4.43
N ASP A 39 -7.96 -0.02 5.21
CA ASP A 39 -9.13 0.50 5.90
C ASP A 39 -8.99 0.23 7.41
N THR A 40 -9.79 0.91 8.22
CA THR A 40 -9.89 0.68 9.67
C THR A 40 -10.21 -0.78 10.04
N LYS A 41 -10.98 -1.50 9.21
CA LYS A 41 -11.43 -2.87 9.52
C LYS A 41 -10.76 -3.96 8.71
N TYR A 42 -10.24 -3.63 7.53
CA TYR A 42 -9.67 -4.59 6.60
C TYR A 42 -8.59 -3.95 5.74
N ILE A 43 -7.88 -4.77 4.96
CA ILE A 43 -7.00 -4.28 3.90
C ILE A 43 -7.47 -4.92 2.61
N LEU A 44 -7.81 -4.10 1.61
CA LEU A 44 -8.07 -4.57 0.27
C LEU A 44 -6.74 -4.69 -0.46
N VAL A 45 -6.47 -5.86 -1.04
CA VAL A 45 -5.28 -6.11 -1.85
C VAL A 45 -5.72 -6.65 -3.20
N VAL A 46 -5.40 -5.92 -4.26
CA VAL A 46 -5.57 -6.37 -5.64
C VAL A 46 -4.20 -6.73 -6.19
N VAL A 47 -4.10 -7.90 -6.80
CA VAL A 47 -2.91 -8.33 -7.55
C VAL A 47 -3.33 -8.52 -9.00
N HIS A 48 -2.68 -7.80 -9.90
CA HIS A 48 -2.89 -7.96 -11.34
C HIS A 48 -1.57 -7.97 -12.09
N GLU A 49 -1.59 -8.39 -13.35
CA GLU A 49 -0.39 -8.33 -14.18
C GLU A 49 0.02 -6.89 -14.43
N THR A 50 1.33 -6.68 -14.46
CA THR A 50 1.91 -5.39 -14.82
C THR A 50 1.76 -5.19 -16.33
N PRO A 51 1.05 -4.15 -16.82
CA PRO A 51 0.97 -3.87 -18.25
C PRO A 51 2.37 -3.61 -18.84
N PRO A 52 2.62 -3.99 -20.10
CA PRO A 52 3.84 -3.57 -20.80
C PRO A 52 3.98 -2.04 -20.72
N ALA A 53 5.19 -1.58 -20.42
CA ALA A 53 5.50 -0.15 -20.31
C ALA A 53 5.55 0.52 -21.69
#